data_AF-A0A3B0VEI4-F1
#
_entry.id   AF-A0A3B0VEI4-F1
#
_cell.length_a   1.000
_cell.length_b   1.000
_cell.length_c   1.000
_cell.angle_alpha   90.00
_cell.angle_beta   90.00
_cell.angle_gamma   90.00
#
_symmetry.space_group_name_H-M   'P 1'
#
loop_
_entity.id
_entity.type
_entity.pdbx_description
1 polymer ?
#
loop_
_entity_poly.entity_id
_entity_poly.type
_entity_poly.pdbx_seq_one_letter_code
_entity_poly.pdbx_strand_id
1 'polypeptide(L)'
;MPHTNAQIFALNALQQRLQAATSWDAVHSLLQSFVSQQLNVESVFIVPVGDGKDGMWLVGQTGYALQFSEPPQDDDLACLTAVLLSTSPFLQQQSSLSLSPAQQTLLQQVSQSIIDQQQFDLIIGRIAAQFGDAFPGVQARLVLRDATTHQLALHTVFAEGDGWLPVESDPHLKNIHLQNVHLADGQNSVLPSEESQLLLPVKTDAGQVLAILQVLGRSS
;
A
#
# COMPACT_ATOMS: atom_id res chain seq x y z
N MET A 1 -29.80 -8.79 -11.12
CA MET A 1 -30.14 -10.10 -11.75
C MET A 1 -30.07 -11.20 -10.69
N PRO A 2 -30.69 -12.39 -10.80
CA PRO A 2 -30.49 -13.43 -9.80
C PRO A 2 -29.04 -13.94 -9.86
N HIS A 3 -28.28 -13.78 -8.77
CA HIS A 3 -26.91 -14.26 -8.67
C HIS A 3 -26.85 -15.78 -8.83
N THR A 4 -25.87 -16.27 -9.55
CA THR A 4 -25.67 -17.72 -9.73
C THR A 4 -25.18 -18.36 -8.44
N ASN A 5 -25.45 -19.64 -8.23
CA ASN A 5 -24.90 -20.39 -7.09
C ASN A 5 -23.37 -20.26 -7.03
N ALA A 6 -22.69 -20.21 -8.18
CA ALA A 6 -21.25 -20.02 -8.27
C ALA A 6 -20.79 -18.67 -7.68
N GLN A 7 -21.49 -17.57 -7.97
CA GLN A 7 -21.21 -16.26 -7.41
C GLN A 7 -21.41 -16.23 -5.88
N ILE A 8 -22.46 -16.89 -5.38
CA ILE A 8 -22.72 -16.99 -3.93
C ILE A 8 -21.61 -17.79 -3.22
N PHE A 9 -21.18 -18.91 -3.80
CA PHE A 9 -20.04 -19.67 -3.27
C PHE A 9 -18.74 -18.86 -3.29
N ALA A 10 -18.48 -18.11 -4.36
CA ALA A 10 -17.31 -17.25 -4.48
C ALA A 10 -17.33 -16.12 -3.44
N LEU A 11 -18.48 -15.49 -3.20
CA LEU A 11 -18.65 -14.45 -2.18
C LEU A 11 -18.39 -15.00 -0.76
N ASN A 12 -18.93 -16.17 -0.43
CA ASN A 12 -18.67 -16.82 0.86
C ASN A 12 -17.19 -17.19 1.04
N ALA A 13 -16.55 -17.69 -0.01
CA ALA A 13 -15.12 -17.99 0.01
C ALA A 13 -14.27 -16.71 0.18
N LEU A 14 -14.64 -15.62 -0.50
CA LEU A 14 -14.01 -14.32 -0.34
C LEU A 14 -14.16 -13.81 1.09
N GLN A 15 -15.37 -13.85 1.65
CA GLN A 15 -15.64 -13.43 3.03
C GLN A 15 -14.72 -14.16 4.02
N GLN A 16 -14.67 -15.50 3.97
CA GLN A 16 -13.84 -16.30 4.87
C GLN A 16 -12.36 -15.94 4.77
N ARG A 17 -11.85 -15.69 3.56
CA ARG A 17 -10.45 -15.32 3.35
C ARG A 17 -10.14 -13.90 3.81
N LEU A 18 -11.08 -12.96 3.62
CA LEU A 18 -10.96 -11.59 4.08
C LEU A 18 -10.92 -11.47 5.61
N GLN A 19 -11.50 -12.43 6.34
CA GLN A 19 -11.37 -12.50 7.80
C GLN A 19 -9.95 -12.80 8.27
N ALA A 20 -9.14 -13.45 7.43
CA ALA A 20 -7.74 -13.81 7.74
C ALA A 20 -6.72 -12.85 7.11
N ALA A 21 -7.17 -11.86 6.33
CA ALA A 21 -6.26 -10.90 5.70
C ALA A 21 -5.66 -9.95 6.74
N THR A 22 -4.33 -9.80 6.73
CA THR A 22 -3.57 -8.96 7.67
C THR A 22 -2.79 -7.83 7.00
N SER A 23 -2.90 -7.71 5.67
CA SER A 23 -2.20 -6.69 4.88
C SER A 23 -3.01 -6.25 3.67
N TRP A 24 -2.68 -5.07 3.14
CA TRP A 24 -3.27 -4.54 1.90
C TRP A 24 -3.02 -5.45 0.70
N ASP A 25 -1.82 -6.03 0.57
CA ASP A 25 -1.49 -6.96 -0.52
C ASP A 25 -2.34 -8.24 -0.46
N ALA A 26 -2.58 -8.77 0.74
CA ALA A 26 -3.42 -9.95 0.93
C ALA A 26 -4.88 -9.64 0.53
N VAL A 27 -5.40 -8.48 0.95
CA VAL A 27 -6.74 -8.03 0.55
C VAL A 27 -6.82 -7.83 -0.97
N HIS A 28 -5.85 -7.12 -1.56
CA HIS A 28 -5.81 -6.84 -2.99
C HIS A 28 -5.73 -8.12 -3.82
N SER A 29 -4.87 -9.09 -3.45
CA SER A 29 -4.76 -10.37 -4.17
C SER A 29 -6.07 -11.16 -4.15
N LEU A 30 -6.76 -11.19 -3.00
CA LEU A 30 -8.07 -11.84 -2.88
C LEU A 30 -9.14 -11.17 -3.74
N LEU A 31 -9.19 -9.83 -3.73
CA LEU A 31 -10.11 -9.06 -4.56
C LEU A 31 -9.79 -9.25 -6.04
N GLN A 32 -8.53 -9.10 -6.45
CA GLN A 32 -8.08 -9.22 -7.83
C GLN A 32 -8.49 -10.58 -8.44
N SER A 33 -8.32 -11.67 -7.68
CA SER A 33 -8.78 -13.00 -8.11
C SER A 33 -10.30 -13.10 -8.24
N PHE A 34 -11.05 -12.42 -7.36
CA PHE A 34 -12.51 -12.45 -7.39
C PHE A 34 -13.07 -11.63 -8.56
N VAL A 35 -12.60 -10.38 -8.71
CA VAL A 35 -13.14 -9.42 -9.69
C VAL A 35 -12.86 -9.89 -11.13
N SER A 36 -11.68 -10.45 -11.39
CA SER A 36 -11.35 -11.01 -12.70
C SER A 36 -12.22 -12.21 -13.07
N GLN A 37 -12.56 -13.06 -12.10
CA GLN A 37 -13.34 -14.29 -12.34
C GLN A 37 -14.86 -14.06 -12.34
N GLN A 38 -15.36 -13.16 -11.49
CA GLN A 38 -16.81 -13.01 -11.24
C GLN A 38 -17.40 -11.72 -11.80
N LEU A 39 -16.60 -10.66 -11.92
CA LEU A 39 -17.04 -9.36 -12.45
C LEU A 39 -16.49 -9.07 -13.86
N ASN A 40 -15.57 -9.91 -14.36
CA ASN A 40 -14.90 -9.74 -15.64
C ASN A 40 -14.23 -8.36 -15.78
N VAL A 41 -13.57 -7.92 -14.71
CA VAL A 41 -12.81 -6.66 -14.66
C VAL A 41 -11.33 -6.98 -14.59
N GLU A 42 -10.51 -6.25 -15.36
CA GLU A 42 -9.05 -6.45 -15.37
C GLU A 42 -8.38 -6.11 -14.04
N SER A 43 -8.76 -5.03 -13.36
CA SER A 43 -8.15 -4.63 -12.09
C SER A 43 -9.10 -3.91 -11.13
N VAL A 44 -8.80 -4.03 -9.84
CA VAL A 44 -9.51 -3.37 -8.75
C VAL A 44 -8.53 -2.68 -7.81
N PHE A 45 -8.85 -1.46 -7.43
CA PHE A 45 -8.07 -0.65 -6.51
C PHE A 45 -8.92 -0.32 -5.29
N ILE A 46 -8.31 -0.37 -4.10
CA ILE A 46 -8.91 0.20 -2.89
C ILE A 46 -8.33 1.60 -2.75
N VAL A 47 -9.17 2.60 -2.90
CA VAL A 47 -8.78 4.01 -2.88
C VAL A 47 -9.43 4.72 -1.70
N PRO A 48 -8.78 5.71 -1.09
CA PRO A 48 -9.46 6.57 -0.13
C PRO A 48 -10.63 7.29 -0.81
N VAL A 49 -11.74 7.45 -0.10
CA VAL A 49 -12.87 8.27 -0.58
C VAL A 49 -12.39 9.72 -0.61
N GLY A 50 -12.08 10.21 -1.81
CA GLY A 50 -12.06 11.65 -2.10
C GLY A 50 -13.42 12.12 -2.59
N ASP A 51 -13.59 13.44 -2.71
CA ASP A 51 -14.83 14.04 -3.19
C ASP A 51 -15.30 13.33 -4.47
N GLY A 52 -16.53 12.80 -4.38
CA GLY A 52 -17.04 11.68 -5.16
C GLY A 52 -16.76 11.77 -6.66
N LYS A 53 -16.03 10.77 -7.15
CA LYS A 53 -15.96 10.43 -8.57
C LYS A 53 -16.98 9.35 -8.90
N ASP A 54 -17.61 9.48 -10.07
CA ASP A 54 -18.44 8.44 -10.66
C ASP A 54 -17.64 7.14 -10.83
N GLY A 55 -18.28 5.98 -10.62
CA GLY A 55 -17.63 4.67 -10.75
C GLY A 55 -16.81 4.24 -9.53
N MET A 56 -17.22 4.63 -8.33
CA MET A 56 -16.64 4.14 -7.06
C MET A 56 -17.71 3.45 -6.19
N TRP A 57 -17.36 2.31 -5.61
CA TRP A 57 -18.23 1.55 -4.71
C TRP A 57 -17.73 1.70 -3.27
N LEU A 58 -18.49 2.39 -2.43
CA LEU A 58 -18.09 2.70 -1.06
C LEU A 58 -17.94 1.42 -0.21
N VAL A 59 -16.82 1.29 0.49
CA VAL A 59 -16.54 0.19 1.42
C VAL A 59 -17.07 0.55 2.80
N GLY A 60 -18.40 0.53 2.94
CA GLY A 60 -19.09 0.90 4.18
C GLY A 60 -18.70 2.31 4.67
N GLN A 61 -18.40 2.44 5.97
CA GLN A 61 -17.95 3.69 6.60
C GLN A 61 -16.43 3.73 6.81
N THR A 62 -15.66 2.92 6.08
CA THR A 62 -14.22 2.76 6.33
C THR A 62 -13.37 3.93 5.82
N GLY A 63 -13.96 4.85 5.04
CA GLY A 63 -13.22 5.90 4.34
C GLY A 63 -12.55 5.43 3.05
N TYR A 64 -12.81 4.21 2.60
CA TYR A 64 -12.31 3.64 1.36
C TYR A 64 -13.44 3.32 0.36
N ALA A 65 -13.08 3.25 -0.91
CA ALA A 65 -13.94 2.78 -2.00
C ALA A 65 -13.19 1.79 -2.89
N LEU A 66 -13.94 0.91 -3.56
CA LEU A 66 -13.46 0.12 -4.67
C LEU A 66 -13.57 0.95 -5.95
N GLN A 67 -12.46 1.04 -6.67
CA GLN A 67 -12.41 1.59 -8.01
C GLN A 67 -11.95 0.49 -8.97
N PHE A 68 -12.75 0.23 -9.98
CA PHE A 68 -12.45 -0.75 -11.03
C PHE A 68 -11.83 -0.04 -12.23
N SER A 69 -10.92 -0.71 -12.96
CA SER A 69 -10.36 -0.14 -14.20
C SER A 69 -11.43 0.15 -15.26
N GLU A 70 -12.47 -0.66 -15.27
CA GLU A 70 -13.62 -0.54 -16.16
C GLU A 70 -14.91 -0.81 -15.36
N PRO A 71 -16.05 -0.20 -15.72
CA PRO A 71 -17.30 -0.42 -15.01
C PRO A 71 -17.66 -1.92 -15.00
N PRO A 72 -17.90 -2.52 -13.82
CA PRO A 72 -18.29 -3.92 -13.73
C PRO A 72 -19.64 -4.13 -14.42
N GLN A 73 -19.80 -5.29 -15.07
CA GLN A 73 -21.07 -5.64 -15.72
C GLN A 73 -22.21 -5.92 -14.72
N ASP A 74 -21.84 -6.33 -13.49
CA ASP A 74 -22.76 -6.64 -12.40
C ASP A 74 -22.53 -5.68 -11.22
N ASP A 75 -23.26 -4.56 -11.25
CA ASP A 75 -23.21 -3.50 -10.23
C ASP A 75 -23.65 -4.01 -8.84
N ASP A 76 -24.65 -4.89 -8.79
CA ASP A 76 -25.13 -5.50 -7.54
C ASP A 76 -24.01 -6.31 -6.88
N LEU A 77 -23.27 -7.11 -7.68
CA LEU A 77 -22.16 -7.92 -7.19
C LEU A 77 -20.94 -7.08 -6.78
N ALA A 78 -20.68 -5.97 -7.48
CA ALA A 78 -19.65 -5.01 -7.09
C ALA A 78 -19.99 -4.35 -5.74
N CYS A 79 -21.26 -3.96 -5.54
CA CYS A 79 -21.76 -3.43 -4.28
C CYS A 79 -21.64 -4.45 -3.13
N LEU A 80 -22.05 -5.70 -3.36
CA LEU A 80 -21.89 -6.78 -2.37
C LEU A 80 -20.43 -7.03 -2.00
N THR A 81 -19.52 -6.92 -2.97
CA THR A 81 -18.08 -7.06 -2.74
C THR A 81 -17.57 -5.93 -1.83
N ALA A 82 -17.98 -4.68 -2.07
CA ALA A 82 -17.63 -3.55 -1.23
C ALA A 82 -18.20 -3.68 0.20
N VAL A 83 -19.43 -4.19 0.34
CA VAL A 83 -20.04 -4.48 1.65
C VAL A 83 -19.26 -5.57 2.39
N LEU A 84 -18.94 -6.69 1.72
CA LEU A 84 -18.14 -7.75 2.34
C LEU A 84 -16.77 -7.24 2.79
N LEU A 85 -16.14 -6.41 1.97
CA LEU A 85 -14.85 -5.83 2.28
C LEU A 85 -14.90 -4.93 3.54
N SER A 86 -16.02 -4.24 3.78
CA SER A 86 -16.24 -3.46 5.01
C SER A 86 -16.31 -4.32 6.29
N THR A 87 -16.50 -5.63 6.15
CA THR A 87 -16.50 -6.59 7.27
C THR A 87 -15.11 -7.18 7.55
N SER A 88 -14.08 -6.81 6.78
CA SER A 88 -12.71 -7.25 7.03
C SER A 88 -12.15 -6.61 8.30
N PRO A 89 -11.67 -7.40 9.28
CA PRO A 89 -11.08 -6.87 10.51
C PRO A 89 -9.89 -5.94 10.23
N PHE A 90 -9.06 -6.26 9.23
CA PHE A 90 -7.93 -5.43 8.83
C PHE A 90 -8.38 -4.04 8.40
N LEU A 91 -9.38 -3.93 7.51
CA LEU A 91 -9.88 -2.63 7.06
C LEU A 91 -10.59 -1.85 8.17
N GLN A 92 -11.30 -2.52 9.06
CA GLN A 92 -11.90 -1.88 10.22
C GLN A 92 -10.82 -1.29 11.14
N GLN A 93 -9.71 -2.01 11.36
CA GLN A 93 -8.56 -1.48 12.09
C GLN A 93 -7.93 -0.28 11.35
N GLN A 94 -7.78 -0.34 10.03
CA GLN A 94 -7.27 0.80 9.27
C GLN A 94 -8.19 2.02 9.32
N SER A 95 -9.52 1.83 9.31
CA SER A 95 -10.47 2.94 9.42
C SER A 95 -10.43 3.66 10.77
N SER A 96 -9.89 3.01 11.82
CA SER A 96 -9.66 3.64 13.12
C SER A 96 -8.42 4.55 13.15
N LEU A 97 -7.53 4.44 12.18
CA LEU A 97 -6.40 5.35 11.97
C LEU A 97 -6.91 6.56 11.18
N SER A 98 -7.43 7.57 11.87
CA SER A 98 -7.89 8.81 11.20
C SER A 98 -6.70 9.49 10.54
N LEU A 99 -6.65 9.44 9.20
CA LEU A 99 -5.65 10.16 8.41
C LEU A 99 -5.83 11.67 8.63
N SER A 100 -4.73 12.40 8.78
CA SER A 100 -4.80 13.86 8.80
C SER A 100 -5.23 14.39 7.42
N PRO A 101 -5.82 15.60 7.33
CA PRO A 101 -6.18 16.20 6.03
C PRO A 101 -5.00 16.29 5.05
N ALA A 102 -3.79 16.53 5.56
CA ALA A 102 -2.57 16.55 4.76
C ALA A 102 -2.22 15.16 4.20
N GLN A 103 -2.34 14.10 5.03
CA GLN A 103 -2.13 12.72 4.59
C GLN A 103 -3.16 12.29 3.54
N GLN A 104 -4.44 12.63 3.76
CA GLN A 104 -5.50 12.31 2.82
C GLN A 104 -5.28 13.02 1.47
N THR A 105 -4.89 14.30 1.49
CA THR A 105 -4.57 15.07 0.28
C THR A 105 -3.41 14.45 -0.48
N LEU A 106 -2.32 14.11 0.21
CA LEU A 106 -1.16 13.49 -0.40
C LEU A 106 -1.53 12.14 -1.02
N LEU A 107 -2.27 11.29 -0.30
CA LEU A 107 -2.69 9.98 -0.80
C LEU A 107 -3.58 10.09 -2.05
N GLN A 108 -4.52 11.04 -2.07
CA GLN A 108 -5.37 11.30 -3.24
C GLN A 108 -4.54 11.75 -4.44
N GLN A 109 -3.59 12.66 -4.26
CA GLN A 109 -2.73 13.15 -5.34
C GLN A 109 -1.82 12.05 -5.91
N VAL A 110 -1.26 11.20 -5.03
CA VAL A 110 -0.44 10.05 -5.44
C VAL A 110 -1.30 9.06 -6.22
N SER A 111 -2.47 8.70 -5.69
CA SER A 111 -3.41 7.77 -6.34
C SER A 111 -3.82 8.29 -7.72
N GLN A 112 -4.17 9.57 -7.83
CA GLN A 112 -4.51 10.18 -9.10
C GLN A 112 -3.34 10.19 -10.08
N SER A 113 -2.13 10.49 -9.61
CA SER A 113 -0.94 10.52 -10.47
C SER A 113 -0.58 9.12 -11.00
N ILE A 114 -0.84 8.07 -10.22
CA ILE A 114 -0.71 6.67 -10.65
C ILE A 114 -1.74 6.34 -11.72
N ILE A 115 -3.01 6.71 -11.51
CA ILE A 115 -4.10 6.51 -12.48
C ILE A 115 -3.78 7.21 -13.80
N ASP A 116 -3.26 8.44 -13.72
CA ASP A 116 -2.85 9.24 -14.88
C ASP A 116 -1.52 8.77 -15.51
N GLN A 117 -0.93 7.69 -14.99
CA GLN A 117 0.33 7.11 -15.45
C GLN A 117 1.47 8.13 -15.52
N GLN A 118 1.53 9.06 -14.56
CA GLN A 118 2.60 10.04 -14.49
C GLN A 118 3.95 9.34 -14.30
N GLN A 119 5.02 10.01 -14.75
CA GLN A 119 6.38 9.50 -14.56
C GLN A 119 6.69 9.33 -13.07
N PHE A 120 7.39 8.24 -12.75
CA PHE A 120 7.74 7.88 -11.38
C PHE A 120 8.40 9.05 -10.61
N ASP A 121 9.37 9.74 -11.23
CA ASP A 121 10.06 10.87 -10.62
C ASP A 121 9.14 12.03 -10.26
N LEU A 122 8.08 12.26 -11.06
CA LEU A 122 7.08 13.28 -10.76
C LEU A 122 6.23 12.91 -9.56
N ILE A 123 5.83 11.62 -9.45
CA ILE A 123 5.08 11.13 -8.30
C ILE A 123 5.93 11.24 -7.02
N ILE A 124 7.18 10.79 -7.08
CA ILE A 124 8.11 10.85 -5.95
C ILE A 124 8.43 12.30 -5.56
N GLY A 125 8.62 13.20 -6.53
CA GLY A 125 8.84 14.62 -6.27
C GLY A 125 7.66 15.28 -5.54
N ARG A 126 6.42 14.93 -5.91
CA ARG A 126 5.22 15.40 -5.19
C ARG A 126 5.17 14.89 -3.76
N ILE A 127 5.48 13.60 -3.57
CA ILE A 127 5.55 13.01 -2.23
C ILE A 127 6.57 13.77 -1.39
N ALA A 128 7.79 13.97 -1.90
CA ALA A 128 8.84 14.70 -1.20
C ALA A 128 8.47 16.12 -0.81
N ALA A 129 7.79 16.85 -1.70
CA ALA A 129 7.36 18.22 -1.43
C ALA A 129 6.34 18.35 -0.29
N GLN A 130 5.51 17.32 -0.07
CA GLN A 130 4.42 17.35 0.92
C GLN A 130 4.66 16.43 2.12
N PHE A 131 5.75 15.65 2.12
CA PHE A 131 5.99 14.61 3.11
C PHE A 131 6.09 15.18 4.54
N GLY A 132 6.82 16.28 4.72
CA GLY A 132 7.02 16.88 6.05
C GLY A 132 5.72 17.38 6.69
N ASP A 133 4.82 17.92 5.86
CA ASP A 133 3.49 18.37 6.32
C ASP A 133 2.55 17.19 6.59
N ALA A 134 2.61 16.14 5.75
CA ALA A 134 1.79 14.94 5.91
C ALA A 134 2.26 14.07 7.09
N PHE A 135 3.55 14.03 7.38
CA PHE A 135 4.14 13.22 8.44
C PHE A 135 5.12 14.04 9.30
N PRO A 136 4.62 14.96 10.14
CA PRO A 136 5.47 15.80 10.97
C PRO A 136 6.34 14.96 11.92
N GLY A 137 7.63 15.26 11.97
CA GLY A 137 8.60 14.53 12.82
C GLY A 137 8.96 13.13 12.31
N VAL A 138 8.54 12.79 11.09
CA VAL A 138 8.95 11.56 10.38
C VAL A 138 9.86 11.95 9.22
N GLN A 139 10.94 11.20 9.06
CA GLN A 139 11.84 11.27 7.92
C GLN A 139 11.79 9.95 7.19
N ALA A 140 11.98 9.97 5.88
CA ALA A 140 12.10 8.73 5.13
C ALA A 140 13.11 8.87 3.99
N ARG A 141 13.60 7.74 3.49
CA ARG A 141 14.36 7.72 2.24
C ARG A 141 14.01 6.51 1.42
N LEU A 142 13.95 6.73 0.12
CA LEU A 142 13.74 5.71 -0.88
C LEU A 142 15.08 5.31 -1.49
N VAL A 143 15.37 4.02 -1.41
CA VAL A 143 16.56 3.40 -1.99
C VAL A 143 16.08 2.46 -3.08
N LEU A 144 16.61 2.60 -4.30
CA LEU A 144 16.25 1.77 -5.45
C LEU A 144 17.45 0.96 -5.91
N ARG A 145 17.18 -0.21 -6.48
CA ARG A 145 18.20 -0.99 -7.16
C ARG A 145 18.48 -0.39 -8.53
N ASP A 146 19.72 0.00 -8.75
CA ASP A 146 20.20 0.47 -10.05
C ASP A 146 20.15 -0.68 -11.07
N ALA A 147 19.58 -0.43 -12.24
CA ALA A 147 19.40 -1.44 -13.28
C ALA A 147 20.73 -1.90 -13.91
N THR A 148 21.76 -1.06 -13.89
CA THR A 148 23.07 -1.30 -14.50
C THR A 148 24.03 -1.96 -13.53
N THR A 149 24.13 -1.41 -12.32
CA THR A 149 25.08 -1.88 -11.30
C THR A 149 24.50 -2.96 -10.40
N HIS A 150 23.17 -3.12 -10.41
CA HIS A 150 22.42 -4.00 -9.51
C HIS A 150 22.58 -3.68 -8.02
N GLN A 151 23.21 -2.55 -7.68
CA GLN A 151 23.40 -2.10 -6.32
C GLN A 151 22.23 -1.22 -5.88
N LEU A 152 21.99 -1.19 -4.58
CA LEU A 152 21.05 -0.27 -3.98
C LEU A 152 21.66 1.14 -3.91
N ALA A 153 20.96 2.12 -4.45
CA ALA A 153 21.36 3.52 -4.48
C ALA A 153 20.24 4.40 -3.91
N LEU A 154 20.63 5.49 -3.25
CA LEU A 154 19.68 6.48 -2.75
C LEU A 154 19.00 7.17 -3.94
N HIS A 155 17.67 7.15 -3.96
CA HIS A 155 16.88 7.85 -4.96
C HIS A 155 16.34 9.18 -4.44
N THR A 156 15.71 9.17 -3.25
CA THR A 156 15.06 10.36 -2.70
C THR A 156 15.07 10.33 -1.18
N VAL A 157 15.23 11.51 -0.58
CA VAL A 157 15.02 11.75 0.86
C VAL A 157 13.72 12.55 1.01
N PHE A 158 12.90 12.14 1.97
CA PHE A 158 11.62 12.74 2.31
C PHE A 158 11.73 13.41 3.69
N ALA A 159 11.32 14.68 3.75
CA ALA A 159 11.61 15.62 4.84
C ALA A 159 13.12 15.89 5.03
N GLU A 160 13.47 17.07 5.54
CA GLU A 160 14.87 17.42 5.83
C GLU A 160 15.43 16.45 6.88
N GLY A 161 16.57 15.83 6.57
CA GLY A 161 17.20 14.83 7.44
C GLY A 161 18.71 14.81 7.30
N ASP A 162 19.39 15.48 8.23
CA ASP A 162 20.78 15.16 8.58
C ASP A 162 20.81 13.84 9.36
N GLY A 163 21.90 13.06 9.24
CA GLY A 163 22.11 11.85 10.05
C GLY A 163 21.90 10.52 9.31
N TRP A 164 21.48 10.54 8.05
CA TRP A 164 21.48 9.34 7.22
C TRP A 164 22.91 8.87 6.89
N LEU A 165 23.23 7.63 7.24
CA LEU A 165 24.47 6.99 6.75
C LEU A 165 24.39 6.78 5.23
N PRO A 166 25.51 6.86 4.48
CA PRO A 166 25.54 6.45 3.08
C PRO A 166 25.00 5.03 2.90
N VAL A 167 24.29 4.76 1.79
CA VAL A 167 23.60 3.47 1.56
C VAL A 167 24.55 2.28 1.67
N GLU A 168 25.75 2.37 1.11
CA GLU A 168 26.79 1.32 1.21
C GLU A 168 27.33 1.08 2.62
N SER A 169 27.19 2.07 3.49
CA SER A 169 27.70 2.09 4.86
C SER A 169 26.62 1.83 5.90
N ASP A 170 25.35 1.79 5.49
CA ASP A 170 24.22 1.50 6.39
C ASP A 170 24.11 -0.03 6.61
N PRO A 171 24.37 -0.52 7.84
CA PRO A 171 24.35 -1.95 8.13
C PRO A 171 22.95 -2.56 8.01
N HIS A 172 21.88 -1.78 8.22
CA HIS A 172 20.51 -2.25 8.10
C HIS A 172 20.14 -2.51 6.63
N LEU A 173 20.50 -1.58 5.74
CA LEU A 173 20.28 -1.74 4.31
C LEU A 173 21.16 -2.85 3.72
N LYS A 174 22.42 -2.92 4.16
CA LYS A 174 23.35 -3.98 3.76
C LYS A 174 22.84 -5.37 4.16
N ASN A 175 22.30 -5.52 5.37
CA ASN A 175 21.72 -6.80 5.81
C ASN A 175 20.47 -7.19 5.00
N ILE A 176 19.59 -6.23 4.68
CA ILE A 176 18.41 -6.49 3.83
C ILE A 176 18.81 -6.88 2.41
N HIS A 177 19.86 -6.25 1.86
CA HIS A 177 20.40 -6.60 0.54
C HIS A 177 21.05 -7.99 0.50
N LEU A 178 21.73 -8.38 1.59
CA LEU A 178 22.46 -9.65 1.69
C LEU A 178 21.59 -10.83 2.13
N GLN A 179 20.43 -10.59 2.74
CA GLN A 179 19.54 -11.64 3.25
C GLN A 179 18.45 -12.01 2.23
N ASN A 180 18.75 -13.07 1.45
CA ASN A 180 17.75 -14.02 0.91
C ASN A 180 17.09 -14.87 2.03
N VAL A 181 17.04 -14.37 3.26
CA VAL A 181 16.64 -15.14 4.44
C VAL A 181 15.24 -14.72 4.84
N HIS A 182 14.38 -15.73 5.02
CA HIS A 182 13.06 -15.59 5.63
C HIS A 182 13.13 -14.70 6.88
N LEU A 183 12.62 -13.47 6.77
CA LEU A 183 12.12 -12.76 7.93
C LEU A 183 10.69 -13.25 8.13
N ALA A 184 10.58 -14.41 8.78
CA ALA A 184 9.38 -14.75 9.50
C ALA A 184 9.18 -13.68 10.59
N ASP A 185 7.99 -13.11 10.63
CA ASP A 185 7.37 -12.36 11.71
C ASP A 185 8.30 -11.58 12.68
N GLY A 186 8.27 -10.25 12.57
CA GLY A 186 8.23 -9.42 13.77
C GLY A 186 9.54 -9.10 14.49
N GLN A 187 10.70 -9.07 13.82
CA GLN A 187 11.93 -8.55 14.46
C GLN A 187 12.23 -7.11 14.05
N ASN A 188 11.59 -6.17 14.76
CA ASN A 188 12.08 -4.80 14.93
C ASN A 188 13.50 -4.85 15.51
N SER A 189 14.51 -4.70 14.65
CA SER A 189 15.90 -4.57 15.07
C SER A 189 16.17 -3.11 15.46
N VAL A 190 15.97 -2.83 16.75
CA VAL A 190 16.17 -1.52 17.40
C VAL A 190 17.65 -1.11 17.40
N LEU A 191 17.94 0.14 17.05
CA LEU A 191 19.10 0.90 17.53
C LEU A 191 18.62 2.01 18.49
N PRO A 192 19.48 2.51 19.40
CA PRO A 192 19.05 2.99 20.70
C PRO A 192 18.50 4.43 20.75
N SER A 193 17.48 4.56 21.60
CA SER A 193 16.85 5.71 22.26
C SER A 193 16.27 6.83 21.40
N GLU A 194 14.93 6.79 21.27
CA GLU A 194 13.96 7.81 20.85
C GLU A 194 13.44 7.77 19.41
N GLU A 195 14.17 7.22 18.45
CA GLU A 195 13.73 7.17 17.05
C GLU A 195 13.51 5.71 16.59
N SER A 196 12.26 5.36 16.33
CA SER A 196 11.86 4.07 15.77
C SER A 196 12.10 4.07 14.27
N GLN A 197 12.76 3.02 13.79
CA GLN A 197 13.05 2.83 12.38
C GLN A 197 12.23 1.67 11.81
N LEU A 198 11.56 1.93 10.68
CA LEU A 198 10.83 0.94 9.89
C LEU A 198 11.51 0.75 8.53
N LEU A 199 11.69 -0.50 8.12
CA LEU A 199 12.28 -0.87 6.84
C LEU A 199 11.29 -1.68 6.03
N LEU A 200 10.92 -1.16 4.85
CA LEU A 200 9.93 -1.74 3.95
C LEU A 200 10.61 -2.13 2.63
N PRO A 201 11.16 -3.34 2.53
CA PRO A 201 11.74 -3.83 1.29
C PRO A 201 10.67 -4.31 0.31
N VAL A 202 10.76 -3.89 -0.94
CA VAL A 202 10.00 -4.45 -2.07
C VAL A 202 10.85 -5.54 -2.70
N LYS A 203 10.33 -6.77 -2.72
CA LYS A 203 11.02 -7.95 -3.24
C LYS A 203 10.30 -8.54 -4.44
N THR A 204 11.05 -9.15 -5.35
CA THR A 204 10.48 -10.02 -6.40
C THR A 204 10.04 -11.36 -5.81
N ASP A 205 9.29 -12.15 -6.58
CA ASP A 205 8.94 -13.54 -6.23
C ASP A 205 10.16 -14.42 -5.98
N ALA A 206 11.30 -14.09 -6.61
CA ALA A 206 12.59 -14.75 -6.39
C ALA A 206 13.33 -14.25 -5.15
N GLY A 207 12.72 -13.38 -4.33
CA GLY A 207 13.28 -12.82 -3.10
C GLY A 207 14.25 -11.65 -3.30
N GLN A 208 14.45 -11.19 -4.54
CA GLN A 208 15.40 -10.10 -4.81
C GLN A 208 14.82 -8.75 -4.39
N VAL A 209 15.55 -7.98 -3.60
CA VAL A 209 15.16 -6.62 -3.21
C VAL A 209 15.32 -5.65 -4.39
N LEU A 210 14.25 -4.97 -4.77
CA LEU A 210 14.23 -3.95 -5.83
C LEU A 210 14.23 -2.53 -5.27
N ALA A 211 13.58 -2.34 -4.12
CA ALA A 211 13.51 -1.05 -3.44
C ALA A 211 13.46 -1.25 -1.93
N ILE A 212 13.90 -0.25 -1.18
CA ILE A 212 13.71 -0.17 0.27
C ILE A 212 13.21 1.24 0.59
N LEU A 213 12.04 1.32 1.23
CA LEU A 213 11.61 2.53 1.92
C LEU A 213 12.04 2.41 3.39
N GLN A 214 12.95 3.29 3.80
CA GLN A 214 13.38 3.39 5.19
C GLN A 214 12.70 4.61 5.81
N VAL A 215 11.97 4.39 6.89
CA VAL A 215 11.23 5.42 7.62
C VAL A 215 11.82 5.51 9.02
N LEU A 216 12.02 6.72 9.50
CA LEU A 216 12.50 7.03 10.83
C LEU A 216 11.53 8.03 11.45
N GLY A 217 11.04 7.74 12.65
CA GLY A 217 10.12 8.60 13.36
C GLY A 217 10.15 8.35 14.85
N ARG A 218 9.68 9.31 15.63
CA ARG A 218 9.59 9.16 17.09
C ARG A 218 8.33 8.38 17.42
N SER A 219 8.48 7.30 18.19
CA SER A 219 7.33 6.61 18.79
C SER A 219 6.77 7.52 19.88
N SER A 220 5.57 8.08 19.64
CA SER A 220 4.78 8.82 20.63
C SER A 220 4.18 7.90 21.68
#